data_AF-A0A2E5WL27-F1
#
_entry.id   AF-A0A2E5WL27-F1
#
_cell.length_a   1.000
_cell.length_b   1.000
_cell.length_c   1.000
_cell.angle_alpha   90.00
_cell.angle_beta   90.00
_cell.angle_gamma   90.00
#
_symmetry.space_group_name_H-M   'P 1'
#
loop_
_entity.id
_entity.type
_entity.pdbx_description
1 polymer ?
#
loop_
_entity_poly.entity_id
_entity_poly.type
_entity_poly.pdbx_seq_one_letter_code
_entity_poly.pdbx_strand_id
1 'polypeptide(L)'
;MKKFLIAISGITAGMMLIRYREAVYRFTGKNAWAEKVLGQGGTITILVIIGGASVILSILYATGALDILLANTIGKLFKFQLG
;
A
#
# COMPACT_ATOMS: atom_id res chain seq x y z
N MET A 1 7.28 14.99 14.77
CA MET A 1 6.54 14.07 15.66
C MET A 1 5.27 13.48 15.01
N LYS A 2 4.34 14.28 14.44
CA LYS A 2 3.08 13.75 13.85
C LYS A 2 3.27 12.70 12.74
N LYS A 3 4.24 12.91 11.82
CA LYS A 3 4.53 11.97 10.71
C LYS A 3 4.94 10.56 11.20
N PHE A 4 5.68 10.47 12.31
CA PHE A 4 6.12 9.20 12.88
C PHE A 4 4.95 8.41 13.51
N LEU A 5 4.01 9.08 14.18
CA LEU A 5 2.83 8.43 14.75
C LEU A 5 1.94 7.84 13.63
N ILE A 6 1.76 8.59 12.54
CA ILE A 6 1.02 8.12 11.36
C ILE A 6 1.73 6.92 10.74
N ALA A 7 3.04 7.00 10.55
CA ALA A 7 3.83 5.90 10.01
C ALA A 7 3.74 4.62 10.86
N ILE A 8 3.88 4.74 12.18
CA ILE A 8 3.76 3.60 13.09
C ILE A 8 2.35 3.00 12.99
N SER A 9 1.30 3.83 13.01
CA SER A 9 -0.08 3.34 12.87
C SER A 9 -0.32 2.61 11.54
N GLY A 10 0.24 3.11 10.43
CA GLY A 10 0.10 2.51 9.12
C GLY A 10 0.90 1.21 8.95
N ILE A 11 2.08 1.12 9.57
CA ILE A 11 2.86 -0.12 9.65
C ILE A 11 2.12 -1.16 10.50
N THR A 12 1.60 -0.77 11.66
CA THR A 12 0.82 -1.67 12.53
C THR A 12 -0.43 -2.15 11.82
N ALA A 13 -1.17 -1.27 11.14
CA ALA A 13 -2.35 -1.63 10.37
C ALA A 13 -2.02 -2.58 9.21
N GLY A 14 -0.94 -2.30 8.46
CA GLY A 14 -0.47 -3.17 7.37
C GLY A 14 -0.04 -4.55 7.86
N MET A 15 0.70 -4.62 8.98
CA MET A 15 1.05 -5.88 9.61
C MET A 15 -0.16 -6.65 10.12
N MET A 16 -1.14 -5.98 10.75
CA MET A 16 -2.39 -6.61 11.16
C MET A 16 -3.13 -7.20 9.97
N LEU A 17 -3.19 -6.48 8.84
CA LEU A 17 -3.87 -6.96 7.63
C LEU A 17 -3.19 -8.21 7.06
N ILE A 18 -1.84 -8.26 7.06
CA ILE A 18 -1.10 -9.47 6.68
C ILE A 18 -1.33 -10.61 7.69
N ARG A 19 -1.32 -10.30 9.00
CA ARG A 19 -1.48 -11.28 10.08
C ARG A 19 -2.86 -11.91 10.10
N TYR A 20 -3.90 -11.13 9.82
CA TYR A 20 -5.30 -11.54 9.79
C TYR A 20 -5.82 -11.79 8.37
N ARG A 21 -4.92 -11.96 7.39
CA ARG A 21 -5.27 -12.22 5.97
C ARG A 21 -6.28 -13.36 5.79
N GLU A 22 -6.20 -14.40 6.60
CA GLU A 22 -7.13 -15.53 6.53
C GLU A 22 -8.51 -15.19 7.08
N ALA A 23 -8.59 -14.38 8.14
CA ALA A 23 -9.86 -13.90 8.66
C ALA A 23 -10.54 -12.96 7.66
N VAL A 24 -9.76 -12.07 7.04
CA VAL A 24 -10.24 -11.17 5.98
C VAL A 24 -10.66 -11.97 4.74
N TYR A 25 -9.91 -13.00 4.37
CA TYR A 25 -10.29 -13.90 3.27
C TYR A 25 -11.56 -14.71 3.58
N ARG A 26 -11.74 -15.18 4.81
CA ARG A 26 -12.97 -15.88 5.23
C ARG A 26 -14.19 -14.95 5.24
N PHE A 27 -13.99 -13.66 5.51
CA PHE A 27 -15.05 -12.66 5.49
C PHE A 27 -15.40 -12.22 4.06
N THR A 28 -14.41 -11.91 3.24
CA THR A 28 -14.58 -11.42 1.86
C THR A 28 -14.92 -12.55 0.88
N GLY A 29 -14.51 -13.79 1.18
CA GLY A 29 -14.64 -14.93 0.28
C GLY A 29 -13.66 -14.85 -0.90
N LYS A 30 -13.81 -15.78 -1.85
CA LYS A 30 -12.98 -15.84 -3.06
C LYS A 30 -13.38 -14.71 -4.01
N ASN A 31 -12.42 -13.85 -4.36
CA ASN A 31 -12.64 -12.82 -5.36
C ASN A 31 -12.30 -13.37 -6.75
N ALA A 32 -13.28 -13.46 -7.65
CA ALA A 32 -13.12 -14.05 -8.97
C ALA A 32 -12.04 -13.37 -9.83
N TRP A 33 -11.88 -12.05 -9.70
CA TRP A 33 -10.81 -11.32 -10.37
C TRP A 33 -9.44 -11.70 -9.82
N ALA A 34 -9.31 -11.78 -8.49
CA ALA A 34 -8.05 -12.11 -7.82
C ALA A 34 -7.59 -13.54 -8.16
N GLU A 35 -8.50 -14.50 -8.14
CA GLU A 35 -8.21 -15.89 -8.50
C GLU A 35 -7.88 -16.04 -9.99
N LYS A 36 -8.49 -15.23 -10.88
CA LYS A 36 -8.19 -15.25 -12.32
C LYS A 36 -6.81 -14.67 -12.64
N VAL A 37 -6.39 -13.62 -11.93
CA VAL A 37 -5.10 -12.95 -12.18
C VAL A 37 -3.94 -13.68 -11.51
N LEU A 38 -4.12 -14.18 -10.28
CA LEU A 38 -3.03 -14.73 -9.46
C LEU A 38 -3.11 -16.25 -9.26
N GLY A 39 -4.16 -16.90 -9.77
CA GLY A 39 -4.37 -18.34 -9.63
C GLY A 39 -5.05 -18.73 -8.33
N GLN A 40 -4.99 -20.02 -7.99
CA GLN A 40 -5.65 -20.60 -6.82
C GLN A 40 -5.11 -19.98 -5.52
N GLY A 41 -5.98 -19.39 -4.71
CA GLY A 41 -5.60 -18.64 -3.51
C GLY A 41 -5.16 -17.20 -3.79
N GLY A 42 -5.35 -16.73 -5.04
CA GLY A 42 -5.01 -15.38 -5.47
C GLY A 42 -5.63 -14.29 -4.60
N THR A 43 -6.81 -14.53 -4.02
CA THR A 43 -7.44 -13.60 -3.08
C THR A 43 -6.60 -13.36 -1.82
N ILE A 44 -5.97 -14.41 -1.27
CA ILE A 44 -5.08 -14.29 -0.11
C ILE A 44 -3.80 -13.54 -0.52
N THR A 45 -3.28 -13.85 -1.70
CA THR A 45 -2.10 -13.19 -2.25
C THR A 45 -2.33 -11.68 -2.43
N ILE A 46 -3.50 -11.26 -2.93
CA ILE A 46 -3.88 -9.84 -3.00
C ILE A 46 -3.87 -9.19 -1.63
N LEU A 47 -4.46 -9.84 -0.62
CA LEU A 47 -4.49 -9.28 0.73
C LEU A 47 -3.08 -9.06 1.30
N VAL A 48 -2.16 -10.00 1.03
CA VAL A 48 -0.76 -9.85 1.42
C VAL A 48 -0.08 -8.71 0.65
N ILE A 49 -0.32 -8.60 -0.66
CA ILE A 49 0.23 -7.51 -1.49
C ILE A 49 -0.28 -6.15 -0.99
N ILE A 50 -1.57 -6.03 -0.71
CA ILE A 50 -2.16 -4.78 -0.19
C ILE A 50 -1.58 -4.45 1.19
N GLY A 51 -1.49 -5.43 2.09
CA GLY A 51 -0.90 -5.24 3.42
C GLY A 51 0.57 -4.82 3.34
N GLY A 52 1.36 -5.48 2.48
CA GLY A 52 2.76 -5.14 2.24
C GLY A 52 2.93 -3.76 1.62
N ALA A 53 2.09 -3.41 0.63
CA ALA A 53 2.07 -2.09 0.04
C ALA A 53 1.73 -1.01 1.08
N SER A 54 0.79 -1.27 1.99
CA SER A 54 0.47 -0.35 3.09
C SER A 54 1.67 -0.10 4.02
N VAL A 55 2.44 -1.15 4.34
CA VAL A 55 3.66 -1.00 5.15
C VAL A 55 4.70 -0.16 4.40
N ILE A 56 4.95 -0.47 3.12
CA ILE A 56 5.90 0.27 2.29
C ILE A 56 5.49 1.74 2.19
N LEU A 57 4.22 2.03 1.89
CA LEU A 57 3.68 3.39 1.81
C LEU A 57 3.82 4.13 3.14
N SER A 58 3.60 3.46 4.26
CA SER A 58 3.76 4.05 5.59
C SER A 58 5.21 4.45 5.86
N ILE A 59 6.18 3.62 5.45
CA ILE A 59 7.61 3.92 5.56
C ILE A 59 7.99 5.08 4.63
N LEU A 60 7.50 5.07 3.39
CA LEU A 60 7.71 6.14 2.42
C LEU A 60 7.14 7.49 2.89
N TYR A 61 6.00 7.46 3.59
CA TYR A 61 5.42 8.63 4.21
C TYR A 61 6.22 9.12 5.42
N ALA A 62 6.71 8.19 6.25
CA ALA A 62 7.57 8.49 7.40
C ALA A 62 8.86 9.22 7.00
N THR A 63 9.48 8.72 5.92
CA THR A 63 10.76 9.21 5.39
C THR A 63 10.63 10.48 4.56
N GLY A 64 9.41 10.92 4.24
CA GLY A 64 9.18 12.06 3.35
C GLY A 64 9.54 11.78 1.89
N ALA A 65 9.86 10.52 1.54
CA ALA A 65 10.19 10.13 0.18
C ALA A 65 9.01 10.35 -0.79
N LEU A 66 7.77 10.24 -0.31
CA LEU A 66 6.57 10.59 -1.09
C LEU A 66 6.55 12.07 -1.50
N ASP A 67 6.92 12.97 -0.58
CA ASP A 67 6.97 14.40 -0.86
C ASP A 67 8.01 14.70 -1.96
N ILE A 68 9.16 14.00 -1.91
CA ILE A 68 10.25 14.13 -2.91
C ILE A 68 9.83 13.55 -4.27
N LEU A 69 9.19 12.37 -4.30
CA LEU A 69 8.73 11.73 -5.54
C LEU A 69 7.61 12.51 -6.23
N LEU A 70 6.67 13.04 -5.46
CA LEU A 70 5.61 13.91 -5.98
C LEU A 70 6.17 15.24 -6.48
N ALA A 71 7.04 15.89 -5.71
CA ALA A 71 7.68 17.14 -6.14
C ALA A 71 8.50 16.95 -7.42
N ASN A 72 9.22 15.83 -7.58
CA ASN A 72 10.02 15.56 -8.77
C ASN A 72 9.19 15.14 -9.99
N THR A 73 8.08 14.42 -9.81
CA THR A 73 7.23 13.99 -10.92
C THR A 73 6.32 15.12 -11.39
N ILE A 74 5.63 15.77 -10.45
CA ILE A 74 4.70 16.87 -10.74
C ILE A 74 5.48 18.13 -11.11
N GLY A 75 6.56 18.46 -10.38
CA GLY A 75 7.39 19.63 -10.68
C GLY A 75 8.05 19.57 -12.07
N LYS A 76 8.41 18.37 -12.56
CA LYS A 76 8.90 18.21 -13.94
C LYS A 76 7.81 18.41 -14.98
N LEU A 77 6.60 17.91 -14.74
CA LEU A 77 5.47 18.07 -15.65
C LEU A 77 5.03 19.54 -15.76
N PHE A 78 4.96 20.27 -14.64
CA PHE A 78 4.62 21.70 -14.67
C PHE A 78 5.73 22.58 -15.27
N LYS A 79 7.00 22.24 -15.06
CA LYS A 79 8.12 22.96 -15.67
C LYS A 79 8.21 22.75 -17.20
N PHE A 80 7.75 21.61 -17.69
CA PHE A 80 7.68 21.32 -19.14
C PHE A 80 6.59 22.12 -19.87
N GLN A 81 5.53 22.54 -19.17
CA GLN A 81 4.39 23.24 -19.78
C GLN A 81 4.54 24.77 -19.84
N LEU A 82 5.62 25.32 -19.28
CA LEU A 82 5.90 26.76 -19.13
C LEU A 82 7.19 27.22 -19.82
N GLY A 83 7.80 26.36 -20.64
CA GLY A 83 8.92 26.68 -21.54
C GLY A 83 8.54 26.40 -22.98
#